data_AF-A0A4S5BBK3-F1
#
_entry.id   AF-A0A4S5BBK3-F1
#
_cell.length_a   1.000
_cell.length_b   1.000
_cell.length_c   1.000
_cell.angle_alpha   90.00
_cell.angle_beta   90.00
_cell.angle_gamma   90.00
#
_symmetry.space_group_name_H-M   'P 1'
#
loop_
_entity.id
_entity.type
_entity.pdbx_description
1 polymer ?
#
loop_
_entity_poly.entity_id
_entity_poly.type
_entity_poly.pdbx_seq_one_letter_code
_entity_poly.pdbx_strand_id
1 'polypeptide(L)'
;MTTTDGRVEISFLDDDRDVRLFYRSLMRLEAVHEGVFFELAGRAFPGLCFADGLSFRRFDGGYAVRDRVIEHLAALDDGFAETFEAEKGSSAQISARLGIGVSIEGKTRGSPTLMRQRDASFRGYVFRCEWHTKLERHRNRIHFFPGDERTGGRILIGLFVRYLPT
;
A
#
# COMPACT_ATOMS: atom_id res chain seq x y z
N MET A 1 -2.99 28.50 -20.24
CA MET A 1 -2.49 27.28 -20.90
C MET A 1 -3.72 26.43 -21.20
N THR A 2 -4.02 26.26 -22.48
CA THR A 2 -5.31 25.81 -23.03
C THR A 2 -5.38 24.29 -23.03
N THR A 3 -6.44 23.70 -22.46
CA THR A 3 -6.78 22.28 -22.61
C THR A 3 -7.98 22.15 -23.55
N THR A 4 -7.68 21.70 -24.76
CA THR A 4 -8.61 21.53 -25.88
C THR A 4 -9.26 20.15 -25.83
N ASP A 5 -10.12 19.88 -24.84
CA ASP A 5 -11.16 18.82 -24.96
C ASP A 5 -12.25 18.80 -23.87
N GLY A 6 -12.34 19.80 -22.98
CA GLY A 6 -13.55 20.13 -22.21
C GLY A 6 -14.29 18.99 -21.46
N ARG A 7 -13.62 17.89 -21.10
CA ARG A 7 -14.26 16.76 -20.42
C ARG A 7 -14.37 17.05 -18.93
N VAL A 8 -15.61 17.09 -18.43
CA VAL A 8 -15.92 17.22 -17.01
C VAL A 8 -16.28 15.83 -16.48
N GLU A 9 -15.55 15.36 -15.48
CA GLU A 9 -15.92 14.16 -14.71
C GLU A 9 -16.66 14.59 -13.45
N ILE A 10 -17.91 14.16 -13.31
CA ILE A 10 -18.74 14.42 -12.14
C ILE A 10 -18.90 13.12 -11.38
N SER A 11 -18.53 13.11 -10.10
CA SER A 11 -18.74 11.98 -9.20
C SER A 11 -19.86 12.31 -8.20
N PHE A 12 -20.80 11.39 -8.05
CA PHE A 12 -21.80 11.41 -6.98
C PHE A 12 -21.32 10.46 -5.89
N LEU A 13 -21.41 10.87 -4.63
CA LEU A 13 -20.97 10.09 -3.48
C LEU A 13 -22.20 9.73 -2.66
N ASP A 14 -22.62 8.46 -2.70
CA ASP A 14 -23.78 7.97 -1.94
C ASP A 14 -23.33 7.14 -0.72
N ASP A 15 -22.25 6.37 -0.87
CA ASP A 15 -21.73 5.50 0.18
C ASP A 15 -20.19 5.56 0.38
N ASP A 16 -19.69 4.82 1.37
CA ASP A 16 -18.26 4.74 1.68
C ASP A 16 -17.42 4.15 0.54
N ARG A 17 -18.00 3.31 -0.33
CA ARG A 17 -17.31 2.80 -1.51
C ARG A 17 -17.11 3.93 -2.52
N ASP A 18 -18.11 4.77 -2.76
CA ASP A 18 -17.99 5.91 -3.67
C ASP A 18 -16.92 6.88 -3.19
N VAL A 19 -16.88 7.16 -1.88
CA VAL A 19 -15.85 8.01 -1.27
C VAL A 19 -14.46 7.46 -1.56
N ARG A 20 -14.23 6.16 -1.34
CA ARG A 20 -12.93 5.51 -1.63
C ARG A 20 -12.56 5.63 -3.10
N LEU A 21 -13.48 5.30 -4.00
CA LEU A 21 -13.24 5.33 -5.44
C LEU A 21 -12.94 6.75 -5.92
N PHE A 22 -13.65 7.75 -5.41
CA PHE A 22 -13.41 9.16 -5.70
C PHE A 22 -12.00 9.59 -5.32
N TYR A 23 -11.57 9.36 -4.07
CA TYR A 23 -10.23 9.78 -3.65
C TYR A 23 -9.12 9.02 -4.40
N ARG A 24 -9.31 7.74 -4.70
CA ARG A 24 -8.37 6.96 -5.54
C ARG A 24 -8.28 7.54 -6.96
N SER A 25 -9.41 7.97 -7.55
CA SER A 25 -9.44 8.62 -8.86
C SER A 25 -8.78 10.00 -8.83
N LEU A 26 -9.14 10.83 -7.85
CA LEU A 26 -8.57 12.17 -7.63
C LEU A 26 -7.04 12.13 -7.54
N MET A 27 -6.50 11.20 -6.76
CA MET A 27 -5.05 11.03 -6.60
C MET A 27 -4.33 10.65 -7.91
N ARG A 28 -5.03 9.97 -8.84
CA ARG A 28 -4.50 9.61 -10.17
C ARG A 28 -4.59 10.77 -11.15
N LEU A 29 -5.76 11.42 -11.22
CA LEU A 29 -6.08 12.45 -12.20
C LEU A 29 -5.32 13.76 -11.93
N GLU A 30 -5.37 14.26 -10.70
CA GLU A 30 -4.80 15.58 -10.34
C GLU A 30 -3.29 15.53 -10.11
N ALA A 31 -2.71 14.34 -10.21
CA ALA A 31 -1.32 14.07 -9.94
C ALA A 31 -0.76 14.79 -8.70
N VAL A 32 -1.52 14.69 -7.60
CA VAL A 32 -1.28 15.44 -6.35
C VAL A 32 0.16 15.34 -5.86
N HIS A 33 0.65 16.34 -5.14
CA HIS A 33 1.97 16.25 -4.53
C HIS A 33 2.04 15.14 -3.46
N GLU A 34 3.23 14.56 -3.23
CA GLU A 34 3.43 13.44 -2.29
C GLU A 34 2.91 13.71 -0.87
N GLY A 35 3.07 14.92 -0.34
CA GLY A 35 2.49 15.28 0.97
C GLY A 35 0.97 15.14 1.00
N VAL A 36 0.30 15.67 -0.04
CA VAL A 36 -1.15 15.59 -0.21
C VAL A 36 -1.60 14.15 -0.44
N PHE A 37 -0.79 13.32 -1.10
CA PHE A 37 -1.08 11.90 -1.27
C PHE A 37 -1.37 11.22 0.06
N PHE A 38 -0.53 11.42 1.09
CA PHE A 38 -0.72 10.78 2.39
C PHE A 38 -1.89 11.36 3.18
N GLU A 39 -2.20 12.65 3.01
CA GLU A 39 -3.39 13.27 3.58
C GLU A 39 -4.68 12.66 3.00
N LEU A 40 -4.71 12.41 1.69
CA LEU A 40 -5.85 11.79 1.00
C LEU A 40 -5.91 10.27 1.19
N ALA A 41 -4.76 9.62 1.43
CA ALA A 41 -4.67 8.17 1.54
C ALA A 41 -5.58 7.61 2.64
N GLY A 42 -5.77 8.32 3.76
CA GLY A 42 -6.69 7.89 4.82
C GLY A 42 -8.16 7.82 4.39
N ARG A 43 -8.56 8.60 3.38
CA ARG A 43 -9.91 8.56 2.80
C ARG A 43 -10.01 7.56 1.63
N ALA A 44 -8.94 7.43 0.87
CA ALA A 44 -8.85 6.48 -0.25
C ALA A 44 -8.75 5.02 0.21
N PHE A 45 -8.15 4.78 1.37
CA PHE A 45 -7.82 3.44 1.89
C PHE A 45 -8.11 3.33 3.40
N PRO A 46 -9.38 3.34 3.83
CA PRO A 46 -9.75 3.39 5.25
C PRO A 46 -9.33 2.13 6.05
N GLY A 47 -9.14 0.99 5.39
CA GLY A 47 -8.62 -0.25 5.97
C GLY A 47 -7.09 -0.24 6.14
N LEU A 48 -6.40 0.81 5.69
CA LEU A 48 -4.97 0.97 5.80
C LEU A 48 -4.58 2.04 6.83
N CYS A 49 -3.37 1.89 7.36
CA CYS A 49 -2.65 2.95 8.06
C CYS A 49 -1.21 3.02 7.54
N PHE A 50 -0.56 4.16 7.74
CA PHE A 50 0.71 4.50 7.11
C PHE A 50 1.75 4.81 8.18
N ALA A 51 2.90 4.14 8.11
CA ALA A 51 4.01 4.36 9.04
C ALA A 51 4.63 5.75 8.88
N ASP A 52 5.27 6.21 9.94
CA ASP A 52 5.92 7.52 9.97
C ASP A 52 7.10 7.55 8.98
N GLY A 53 7.21 8.63 8.20
CA GLY A 53 8.33 8.84 7.28
C GLY A 53 8.31 7.98 6.01
N LEU A 54 7.17 7.37 5.67
CA LEU A 54 6.97 6.80 4.33
C LEU A 54 7.23 7.86 3.26
N SER A 55 7.98 7.46 2.22
CA SER A 55 8.23 8.33 1.09
C SER A 55 8.47 7.55 -0.20
N PHE A 56 7.92 8.06 -1.29
CA PHE A 56 8.12 7.55 -2.64
C PHE A 56 9.57 7.66 -3.11
N ARG A 57 10.38 8.55 -2.52
CA ARG A 57 11.82 8.69 -2.83
C ARG A 57 12.62 7.39 -2.64
N ARG A 58 12.10 6.45 -1.85
CA ARG A 58 12.72 5.13 -1.62
C ARG A 58 12.43 4.12 -2.73
N PHE A 59 11.52 4.42 -3.65
CA PHE A 59 11.30 3.66 -4.86
C PHE A 59 12.26 4.08 -5.97
N ASP A 60 12.62 3.12 -6.81
CA ASP A 60 13.17 3.39 -8.13
C ASP A 60 12.07 4.03 -9.01
N GLY A 61 12.31 5.23 -9.52
CA GLY A 61 11.31 6.06 -10.21
C GLY A 61 10.58 7.07 -9.31
N GLY A 62 10.81 7.05 -7.99
CA GLY A 62 10.25 8.08 -7.09
C GLY A 62 8.72 8.15 -7.15
N TYR A 63 8.18 9.36 -7.24
CA TYR A 63 6.72 9.57 -7.30
C TYR A 63 6.09 9.10 -8.62
N ALA A 64 6.88 8.80 -9.67
CA ALA A 64 6.34 8.34 -10.96
C ALA A 64 5.66 6.96 -10.87
N VAL A 65 5.92 6.17 -9.81
CA VAL A 65 5.25 4.88 -9.59
C VAL A 65 3.91 5.00 -8.84
N ARG A 66 3.42 6.22 -8.57
CA ARG A 66 2.21 6.51 -7.79
C ARG A 66 1.01 5.67 -8.20
N ASP A 67 0.68 5.60 -9.48
CA ASP A 67 -0.57 4.95 -9.91
C ASP A 67 -0.59 3.45 -9.61
N ARG A 68 0.60 2.82 -9.67
CA ARG A 68 0.81 1.42 -9.28
C ARG A 68 0.80 1.26 -7.77
N VAL A 69 1.32 2.23 -7.02
CA VAL A 69 1.13 2.23 -5.56
C VAL A 69 -0.36 2.29 -5.23
N ILE A 70 -1.13 3.16 -5.87
CA ILE A 70 -2.60 3.24 -5.68
C ILE A 70 -3.28 1.91 -6.01
N GLU A 71 -2.89 1.24 -7.10
CA GLU A 71 -3.41 -0.09 -7.46
C GLU A 71 -3.15 -1.13 -6.35
N HIS A 72 -1.92 -1.21 -5.87
CA HIS A 72 -1.55 -2.15 -4.82
C HIS A 72 -2.21 -1.82 -3.47
N LEU A 73 -2.29 -0.55 -3.10
CA LEU A 73 -2.96 -0.12 -1.87
C LEU A 73 -4.47 -0.41 -1.95
N ALA A 74 -5.10 -0.18 -3.10
CA ALA A 74 -6.51 -0.52 -3.32
C ALA A 74 -6.76 -2.03 -3.14
N ALA A 75 -5.94 -2.88 -3.78
CA ALA A 75 -6.07 -4.33 -3.65
C ALA A 75 -5.88 -4.83 -2.21
N LEU A 76 -4.96 -4.21 -1.45
CA LEU A 76 -4.78 -4.52 -0.03
C LEU A 76 -5.97 -4.07 0.81
N ASP A 77 -6.42 -2.83 0.63
CA ASP A 77 -7.55 -2.22 1.36
C ASP A 77 -8.87 -2.97 1.12
N ASP A 78 -9.11 -3.38 -0.12
CA ASP A 78 -10.40 -3.96 -0.53
C ASP A 78 -10.54 -5.44 -0.18
N GLY A 79 -9.44 -6.19 -0.02
CA GLY A 79 -9.56 -7.65 0.04
C GLY A 79 -8.51 -8.43 0.82
N PHE A 80 -7.41 -7.81 1.30
CA PHE A 80 -6.33 -8.60 1.91
C PHE A 80 -6.78 -9.31 3.18
N ALA A 81 -7.49 -8.63 4.10
CA ALA A 81 -7.87 -9.23 5.39
C ALA A 81 -8.78 -10.46 5.21
N GLU A 82 -9.84 -10.35 4.42
CA GLU A 82 -10.75 -11.48 4.12
C GLU A 82 -10.00 -12.63 3.44
N THR A 83 -9.18 -12.30 2.44
CA THR A 83 -8.41 -13.29 1.68
C THR A 83 -7.35 -13.98 2.54
N PHE A 84 -6.70 -13.24 3.44
CA PHE A 84 -5.69 -13.78 4.35
C PHE A 84 -6.28 -14.87 5.25
N GLU A 85 -7.46 -14.62 5.82
CA GLU A 85 -8.18 -15.58 6.65
C GLU A 85 -8.68 -16.78 5.83
N ALA A 86 -9.36 -16.52 4.69
CA ALA A 86 -9.90 -17.57 3.83
C ALA A 86 -8.81 -18.53 3.32
N GLU A 87 -7.66 -17.98 2.93
CA GLU A 87 -6.54 -18.74 2.35
C GLU A 87 -5.49 -19.14 3.40
N LYS A 88 -5.77 -18.93 4.69
CA LYS A 88 -4.90 -19.32 5.82
C LYS A 88 -3.45 -18.83 5.65
N GLY A 89 -3.28 -17.60 5.16
CA GLY A 89 -1.96 -17.00 4.93
C GLY A 89 -1.18 -17.58 3.75
N SER A 90 -1.81 -18.33 2.83
CA SER A 90 -1.14 -18.82 1.62
C SER A 90 -0.87 -17.68 0.64
N SER A 91 0.39 -17.23 0.55
CA SER A 91 0.76 -16.08 -0.29
C SER A 91 0.44 -16.27 -1.77
N ALA A 92 0.51 -17.51 -2.28
CA ALA A 92 0.18 -17.83 -3.65
C ALA A 92 -1.31 -17.64 -3.95
N GLN A 93 -2.19 -18.13 -3.06
CA GLN A 93 -3.64 -17.97 -3.20
C GLN A 93 -4.07 -16.52 -2.96
N ILE A 94 -3.47 -15.86 -1.96
CA ILE A 94 -3.69 -14.42 -1.71
C ILE A 94 -3.33 -13.62 -2.97
N SER A 95 -2.18 -13.90 -3.60
CA SER A 95 -1.78 -13.20 -4.82
C SER A 95 -2.77 -13.43 -5.96
N ALA A 96 -3.23 -14.66 -6.14
CA ALA A 96 -4.19 -14.99 -7.18
C ALA A 96 -5.53 -14.26 -7.00
N ARG A 97 -6.03 -14.18 -5.76
CA ARG A 97 -7.32 -13.53 -5.45
C ARG A 97 -7.26 -12.00 -5.50
N LEU A 98 -6.15 -11.40 -5.05
CA LEU A 98 -5.99 -9.94 -5.06
C LEU A 98 -5.52 -9.38 -6.42
N GLY A 99 -5.10 -10.23 -7.36
CA GLY A 99 -4.57 -9.79 -8.65
C GLY A 99 -3.21 -9.08 -8.58
N ILE A 100 -2.57 -9.06 -7.41
CA ILE A 100 -1.24 -8.47 -7.18
C ILE A 100 -0.30 -9.49 -6.56
N GLY A 101 1.00 -9.41 -6.88
CA GLY A 101 2.00 -10.29 -6.29
C GLY A 101 2.25 -9.95 -4.81
N VAL A 102 1.73 -10.80 -3.91
CA VAL A 102 1.89 -10.71 -2.45
C VAL A 102 2.77 -11.87 -1.96
N SER A 103 3.69 -11.58 -1.06
CA SER A 103 4.57 -12.60 -0.48
C SER A 103 4.94 -12.24 0.94
N ILE A 104 5.28 -13.26 1.73
CA ILE A 104 5.90 -13.09 3.04
C ILE A 104 7.40 -13.38 2.93
N GLU A 105 8.22 -12.75 3.78
CA GLU A 105 9.64 -13.08 3.88
C GLU A 105 9.86 -14.59 4.06
N GLY A 106 10.81 -15.14 3.29
CA GLY A 106 11.18 -16.56 3.34
C GLY A 106 12.43 -16.76 4.21
N LYS A 107 13.56 -17.10 3.59
CA LYS A 107 14.84 -17.37 4.25
C LYS A 107 15.32 -16.23 5.16
N THR A 108 15.01 -14.99 4.79
CA THR A 108 15.33 -13.77 5.56
C THR A 108 14.90 -13.87 7.03
N ARG A 109 13.81 -14.59 7.32
CA ARG A 109 13.27 -14.79 8.69
C ARG A 109 14.27 -15.45 9.64
N GLY A 110 15.27 -16.17 9.11
CA GLY A 110 16.36 -16.74 9.90
C GLY A 110 17.44 -15.75 10.32
N SER A 111 17.42 -14.50 9.82
CA SER A 111 18.43 -13.48 10.12
C SER A 111 17.81 -12.28 10.84
N PRO A 112 17.99 -12.14 12.17
CA PRO A 112 17.48 -10.99 12.92
C PRO A 112 17.97 -9.65 12.36
N THR A 113 19.20 -9.58 11.87
CA THR A 113 19.77 -8.37 11.27
C THR A 113 19.04 -7.98 10.00
N LEU A 114 18.71 -8.93 9.12
CA LEU A 114 17.93 -8.65 7.92
C LEU A 114 16.48 -8.32 8.24
N MET A 115 15.88 -9.02 9.21
CA MET A 115 14.50 -8.77 9.62
C MET A 115 14.30 -7.38 10.23
N ARG A 116 15.29 -6.84 10.95
CA ARG A 116 15.25 -5.45 11.44
C ARG A 116 15.08 -4.40 10.33
N GLN A 117 15.50 -4.69 9.10
CA GLN A 117 15.31 -3.76 7.98
C GLN A 117 13.84 -3.71 7.49
N ARG A 118 12.99 -4.62 7.96
CA ARG A 118 11.54 -4.62 7.75
C ARG A 118 10.77 -3.97 8.90
N ASP A 119 11.47 -3.42 9.88
CA ASP A 119 10.82 -2.78 11.01
C ASP A 119 10.40 -1.35 10.63
N ALA A 120 9.13 -1.02 10.89
CA ALA A 120 8.55 0.29 10.68
C ALA A 120 7.99 0.83 12.01
N SER A 121 8.10 2.14 12.21
CA SER A 121 7.54 2.81 13.40
C SER A 121 6.17 3.39 13.08
N PHE A 122 5.21 3.16 13.97
CA PHE A 122 3.88 3.75 13.86
C PHE A 122 3.31 3.94 15.28
N ARG A 123 2.90 5.17 15.61
CA ARG A 123 2.30 5.52 16.91
C ARG A 123 3.14 5.06 18.12
N GLY A 124 4.46 5.19 18.03
CA GLY A 124 5.39 4.80 19.10
C GLY A 124 5.66 3.29 19.21
N TYR A 125 5.05 2.46 18.36
CA TYR A 125 5.33 1.03 18.29
C TYR A 125 6.21 0.70 17.10
N VAL A 126 6.96 -0.40 17.23
CA VAL A 126 7.73 -1.00 16.14
C VAL A 126 6.98 -2.22 15.61
N PHE A 127 6.74 -2.25 14.31
CA PHE A 127 6.06 -3.33 13.60
C PHE A 127 6.99 -3.95 12.59
N ARG A 128 7.00 -5.29 12.53
CA ARG A 128 7.79 -6.03 11.54
C ARG A 128 6.95 -6.33 10.31
N CYS A 129 7.24 -5.64 9.22
CA CYS A 129 6.50 -5.73 7.97
C CYS A 129 7.08 -6.84 7.06
N GLU A 130 6.81 -8.10 7.44
CA GLU A 130 7.29 -9.29 6.70
C GLU A 130 6.55 -9.50 5.36
N TRP A 131 5.31 -9.05 5.31
CA TRP A 131 4.51 -9.12 4.10
C TRP A 131 4.94 -8.02 3.15
N HIS A 132 4.95 -8.33 1.87
CA HIS A 132 5.27 -7.35 0.85
C HIS A 132 4.58 -7.63 -0.47
N THR A 133 4.33 -6.55 -1.20
CA THR A 133 3.96 -6.60 -2.61
C THR A 133 5.10 -6.10 -3.46
N LYS A 134 5.13 -6.49 -4.74
CA LYS A 134 6.10 -5.99 -5.71
C LYS A 134 5.36 -5.21 -6.77
N LEU A 135 5.65 -3.92 -6.91
CA LEU A 135 5.16 -3.15 -8.05
C LEU A 135 5.72 -3.79 -9.32
N GLU A 136 7.02 -4.13 -9.34
CA GLU A 136 7.71 -4.78 -10.46
C GLU A 136 8.42 -6.07 -10.06
N ARG A 137 8.59 -7.00 -11.00
CA ARG A 137 9.15 -8.35 -10.77
C ARG A 137 10.39 -8.39 -9.85
N HIS A 138 11.27 -7.37 -9.92
CA HIS A 138 12.52 -7.33 -9.16
C HIS A 138 12.78 -6.07 -8.33
N ARG A 139 11.87 -5.09 -8.29
CA ARG A 139 12.09 -3.83 -7.58
C ARG A 139 10.77 -3.22 -7.13
N ASN A 140 10.90 -2.21 -6.26
CA ASN A 140 9.80 -1.42 -5.73
C ASN A 140 8.82 -2.30 -4.96
N ARG A 141 9.11 -2.49 -3.67
CA ARG A 141 8.30 -3.25 -2.75
C ARG A 141 7.58 -2.34 -1.79
N ILE A 142 6.31 -2.66 -1.55
CA ILE A 142 5.54 -2.14 -0.41
C ILE A 142 5.58 -3.22 0.65
N HIS A 143 6.28 -2.98 1.76
CA HIS A 143 6.25 -3.84 2.93
C HIS A 143 5.12 -3.41 3.85
N PHE A 144 4.38 -4.38 4.37
CA PHE A 144 3.24 -4.14 5.25
C PHE A 144 3.13 -5.18 6.37
N PHE A 145 2.36 -4.82 7.40
CA PHE A 145 1.99 -5.67 8.51
C PHE A 145 0.47 -5.89 8.47
N PRO A 146 -0.03 -7.14 8.54
CA PRO A 146 -1.47 -7.48 8.38
C PRO A 146 -2.44 -6.72 9.29
N GLY A 147 -1.96 -6.20 10.42
CA GLY A 147 -2.75 -5.45 11.39
C GLY A 147 -2.99 -6.23 12.67
N ASP A 148 -3.16 -5.50 13.77
CA ASP A 148 -3.54 -6.03 15.08
C ASP A 148 -4.23 -4.92 15.88
N GLU A 149 -4.49 -5.16 17.17
CA GLU A 149 -5.11 -4.15 18.05
C GLU A 149 -4.37 -2.80 18.04
N ARG A 150 -3.04 -2.80 17.92
CA ARG A 150 -2.21 -1.58 17.95
C ARG A 150 -2.39 -0.74 16.68
N THR A 151 -2.81 -1.35 15.57
CA THR A 151 -3.19 -0.66 14.33
C THR A 151 -4.70 -0.39 14.22
N GLY A 152 -5.48 -0.86 15.20
CA GLY A 152 -6.95 -0.86 15.17
C GLY A 152 -7.52 -1.86 14.17
N GLY A 153 -6.83 -2.99 13.96
CA GLY A 153 -7.20 -4.02 12.99
C GLY A 153 -6.89 -3.66 11.53
N ARG A 154 -6.29 -2.48 11.28
CA ARG A 154 -5.94 -2.01 9.94
C ARG A 154 -4.58 -2.51 9.50
N ILE A 155 -4.41 -2.72 8.20
CA ILE A 155 -3.12 -3.10 7.62
C ILE A 155 -2.18 -1.89 7.72
N LEU A 156 -0.99 -2.09 8.28
CA LEU A 156 0.03 -1.05 8.35
C LEU A 156 0.94 -1.14 7.13
N ILE A 157 0.91 -0.12 6.29
CA ILE A 157 1.92 0.11 5.25
C ILE A 157 3.17 0.64 5.93
N GLY A 158 4.22 -0.17 5.97
CA GLY A 158 5.41 0.11 6.78
C GLY A 158 6.55 0.71 5.98
N LEU A 159 6.85 0.15 4.79
CA LEU A 159 7.99 0.61 4.00
C LEU A 159 7.68 0.66 2.52
N PHE A 160 8.13 1.75 1.90
CA PHE A 160 8.39 1.83 0.46
C PHE A 160 9.89 1.67 0.25
N VAL A 161 10.29 0.72 -0.59
CA VAL A 161 11.72 0.42 -0.82
C VAL A 161 11.94 -0.14 -2.21
N ARG A 162 13.04 0.26 -2.88
CA ARG A 162 13.48 -0.39 -4.12
C ARG A 162 13.74 -1.88 -3.90
N TYR A 163 14.52 -2.22 -2.88
CA TYR A 163 14.91 -3.59 -2.53
C TYR A 163 15.44 -3.61 -1.08
N LEU A 164 15.20 -4.72 -0.37
CA LEU A 164 15.87 -5.05 0.88
C LEU A 164 16.69 -6.34 0.69
N PRO A 165 17.92 -6.42 1.22
CA PRO A 165 18.70 -7.65 1.25
C PRO A 165 17.93 -8.83 1.86
N THR A 166 18.17 -10.02 1.31
CA THR A 166 17.52 -11.30 1.66
C THR A 166 18.54 -12.38 1.91
#